data_AF-A0A6A5ARK5-F1
#
_entry.id   AF-A0A6A5ARK5-F1
#
_cell.length_a   1.000
_cell.length_b   1.000
_cell.length_c   1.000
_cell.angle_alpha   90.00
_cell.angle_beta   90.00
_cell.angle_gamma   90.00
#
_symmetry.space_group_name_H-M   'P 1'
#
loop_
_entity.id
_entity.type
_entity.pdbx_description
1 polymer ?
#
loop_
_entity_poly.entity_id
_entity_poly.type
_entity_poly.pdbx_seq_one_letter_code
_entity_poly.pdbx_strand_id
1 'polypeptide(L)'
;MGDTMFLMPLAACIDQKIVPRVCAHDFGKSFDEITENDWRDYFLSAREVQELDLDSVAKAMASLKMDTKIRDAESRVGRLLADFYDKLEQLDVAHLPEQEPKQSVKILTAAI
;
A
#
# COMPACT_ATOMS: atom_id res chain seq x y z
N MET A 1 50.04 2.19 1.70
CA MET A 1 49.06 2.76 0.76
C MET A 1 47.73 2.20 1.23
N GLY A 2 46.94 3.01 1.94
CA GLY A 2 45.70 2.53 2.57
C GLY A 2 44.58 2.48 1.54
N ASP A 3 43.88 1.37 1.45
CA ASP A 3 42.66 1.24 0.66
C ASP A 3 41.61 2.20 1.22
N THR A 4 41.29 3.24 0.45
CA THR A 4 40.14 4.09 0.73
C THR A 4 38.90 3.32 0.29
N MET A 5 38.14 2.77 1.25
CA MET A 5 36.81 2.25 0.96
C MET A 5 35.91 3.41 0.51
N PHE A 6 35.54 3.42 -0.77
CA PHE A 6 34.52 4.33 -1.28
C PHE A 6 33.15 3.77 -0.89
N LEU A 7 32.47 4.46 0.02
CA LEU A 7 31.08 4.21 0.32
C LEU A 7 30.22 4.81 -0.80
N MET A 8 29.41 3.97 -1.44
CA MET A 8 28.45 4.42 -2.44
C MET A 8 27.32 5.20 -1.74
N PRO A 9 27.02 6.44 -2.14
CA PRO A 9 25.88 7.20 -1.63
C PRO A 9 24.58 6.44 -1.84
N LEU A 10 23.66 6.45 -0.89
CA LEU A 10 22.39 5.74 -1.02
C LEU A 10 21.54 6.25 -2.19
N ALA A 11 21.65 7.54 -2.51
CA ALA A 11 21.02 8.13 -3.70
C ALA A 11 21.50 7.49 -5.03
N ALA A 12 22.72 6.94 -5.07
CA ALA A 12 23.25 6.26 -6.24
C ALA A 12 22.64 4.84 -6.44
N CYS A 13 22.00 4.29 -5.40
CA CYS A 13 21.25 3.03 -5.47
C CYS A 13 19.86 3.21 -6.10
N ILE A 14 19.44 4.45 -6.36
CA ILE A 14 18.15 4.80 -6.97
C ILE A 14 18.38 5.09 -8.46
N ASP A 15 17.44 4.72 -9.33
CA ASP A 15 17.46 5.17 -10.72
C ASP A 15 17.49 6.71 -10.75
N GLN A 16 18.52 7.28 -11.35
CA GLN A 16 18.74 8.72 -11.36
C GLN A 16 17.59 9.50 -12.01
N LYS A 17 16.75 8.83 -12.83
CA LYS A 17 15.55 9.44 -13.43
C LYS A 17 14.43 9.68 -12.43
N ILE A 18 14.37 8.92 -11.33
CA ILE A 18 13.32 9.04 -10.31
C ILE A 18 13.77 9.88 -9.10
N VAL A 19 15.08 10.03 -8.87
CA VAL A 19 15.64 10.86 -7.78
C VAL A 19 15.02 12.26 -7.72
N PRO A 20 14.86 13.03 -8.82
CA PRO A 20 14.23 14.34 -8.75
C PRO A 20 12.77 14.30 -8.27
N ARG A 21 12.04 13.23 -8.60
CA ARG A 21 10.65 13.06 -8.15
C ARG A 21 10.60 12.76 -6.66
N VAL A 22 11.47 11.87 -6.18
CA VAL A 22 11.58 11.55 -4.74
C VAL A 22 11.94 12.80 -3.93
N CYS A 23 12.89 13.61 -4.41
CA CYS A 23 13.25 14.87 -3.76
C CYS A 23 12.05 15.83 -3.64
N ALA A 24 11.30 16.01 -4.73
CA ALA A 24 10.20 16.96 -4.78
C ALA A 24 8.94 16.48 -4.04
N HIS A 25 8.60 15.19 -4.17
CA HIS A 25 7.32 14.65 -3.69
C HIS A 25 7.42 13.99 -2.32
N ASP A 26 8.52 13.27 -2.03
CA ASP A 26 8.64 12.51 -0.79
C ASP A 26 9.37 13.32 0.28
N PHE A 27 10.46 14.01 -0.09
CA PHE A 27 11.23 14.83 0.86
C PHE A 27 10.78 16.29 0.92
N GLY A 28 10.22 16.84 -0.16
CA GLY A 28 9.88 18.27 -0.27
C GLY A 28 11.10 19.20 -0.19
N LYS A 29 12.29 18.69 -0.54
CA LYS A 29 13.59 19.38 -0.43
C LYS A 29 14.36 19.30 -1.75
N SER A 30 15.31 20.21 -1.97
CA SER A 30 16.26 20.07 -3.07
C SER A 30 17.28 18.96 -2.77
N PHE A 31 17.87 18.36 -3.81
CA PHE A 31 18.82 17.24 -3.65
C PHE A 31 19.99 17.57 -2.71
N ASP A 32 20.50 18.81 -2.78
CA ASP A 32 21.63 19.28 -1.98
C ASP A 32 21.31 19.41 -0.48
N GLU A 33 20.02 19.45 -0.12
CA GLU A 33 19.52 19.55 1.26
C GLU A 33 19.21 18.18 1.87
N ILE A 34 19.26 17.10 1.09
CA ILE A 34 18.96 15.73 1.54
C ILE A 34 20.26 15.06 2.01
N THR A 35 20.29 14.65 3.28
CA THR A 35 21.46 13.99 3.87
C THR A 35 21.45 12.48 3.60
N GLU A 36 22.60 11.82 3.76
CA GLU A 36 22.67 10.34 3.72
C GLU A 36 21.78 9.66 4.79
N ASN A 37 21.51 10.33 5.92
CA ASN A 37 20.58 9.82 6.91
C ASN A 37 19.13 9.94 6.42
N ASP A 38 18.76 11.05 5.78
CA ASP A 38 17.43 11.20 5.15
C ASP A 38 17.20 10.08 4.11
N TRP A 39 18.21 9.80 3.27
CA TRP A 39 18.15 8.67 2.32
C TRP A 39 18.02 7.33 3.03
N ARG A 40 18.80 7.09 4.09
CA ARG A 40 18.72 5.85 4.89
C ARG A 40 17.32 5.67 5.47
N ASP A 41 16.75 6.71 6.06
CA ASP A 41 15.45 6.66 6.71
C ASP A 41 14.35 6.42 5.67
N TYR A 42 14.43 7.04 4.48
CA TYR A 42 13.52 6.77 3.36
C TYR A 42 13.57 5.32 2.86
N PHE A 43 14.77 4.76 2.70
CA PHE A 43 14.91 3.35 2.32
C PHE A 43 14.41 2.40 3.42
N LEU A 44 14.60 2.75 4.69
CA LEU A 44 14.13 1.94 5.82
C LEU A 44 12.62 2.07 6.04
N SER A 45 12.01 3.23 5.77
CA SER A 45 10.56 3.39 5.81
C SER A 45 9.88 2.55 4.72
N ALA A 46 10.52 2.38 3.56
CA ALA A 46 10.05 1.45 2.53
C ALA A 46 10.15 -0.03 2.95
N ARG A 47 10.98 -0.35 3.97
CA ARG A 47 11.10 -1.69 4.54
C ARG A 47 10.03 -1.98 5.60
N GLU A 48 9.42 -0.95 6.17
CA GLU A 48 8.16 -1.12 6.90
C GLU A 48 7.06 -1.39 5.87
N VAL A 49 7.06 -2.63 5.34
CA VAL A 49 5.83 -3.23 4.85
C VAL A 49 4.88 -3.14 6.04
N GLN A 50 3.86 -2.27 5.95
CA GLN A 50 2.76 -2.34 6.91
C GLN A 50 2.26 -3.78 6.83
N GLU A 51 2.61 -4.60 7.83
CA GLU A 51 2.07 -5.94 7.92
C GLU A 51 0.56 -5.77 7.92
N LEU A 52 -0.05 -6.24 6.85
CA LEU A 52 -1.47 -6.11 6.64
C LEU A 52 -2.16 -6.87 7.77
N ASP A 53 -2.72 -6.14 8.73
CA ASP A 53 -3.43 -6.74 9.86
C ASP A 53 -4.75 -7.31 9.36
N LEU A 54 -4.70 -8.57 8.91
CA LEU A 54 -5.83 -9.30 8.35
C LEU A 54 -6.97 -9.46 9.35
N ASP A 55 -6.69 -9.45 10.65
CA ASP A 55 -7.71 -9.54 11.71
C ASP A 55 -8.46 -8.21 11.83
N SER A 56 -7.74 -7.09 11.80
CA SER A 56 -8.35 -5.75 11.76
C SER A 56 -9.17 -5.54 10.47
N VAL A 57 -8.65 -5.96 9.32
CA VAL A 57 -9.38 -5.94 8.04
C VAL A 57 -10.63 -6.80 8.15
N ALA A 58 -10.53 -8.04 8.62
CA ALA A 58 -11.69 -8.92 8.77
C ALA A 58 -12.76 -8.33 9.69
N LYS A 59 -12.35 -7.70 10.81
CA LYS A 59 -13.25 -7.03 11.75
C LYS A 59 -13.95 -5.82 11.12
N ALA A 60 -13.21 -4.99 10.38
CA ALA A 60 -13.78 -3.84 9.68
C ALA A 60 -14.72 -4.28 8.54
N MET A 61 -14.39 -5.39 7.88
CA MET A 61 -15.19 -5.96 6.80
C MET A 61 -16.42 -6.72 7.27
N ALA A 62 -16.52 -7.11 8.55
CA ALA A 62 -17.64 -7.88 9.09
C ALA A 62 -19.03 -7.22 8.94
N SER A 63 -19.10 -5.91 8.72
CA SER A 63 -20.37 -5.21 8.43
C SER A 63 -20.76 -5.19 6.95
N LEU A 64 -19.93 -5.71 6.04
CA LEU A 64 -20.33 -5.92 4.65
C LEU A 64 -21.46 -6.93 4.58
N LYS A 65 -22.50 -6.59 3.82
CA LYS A 65 -23.62 -7.49 3.53
C LYS A 65 -24.14 -7.22 2.13
N MET A 66 -24.49 -8.28 1.43
CA MET A 66 -25.18 -8.19 0.15
C MET A 66 -26.56 -7.56 0.35
N ASP A 67 -26.87 -6.55 -0.45
CA ASP A 67 -28.22 -5.96 -0.44
C ASP A 67 -29.21 -6.89 -1.14
N THR A 68 -29.93 -7.68 -0.35
CA THR A 68 -30.95 -8.61 -0.84
C THR A 68 -32.21 -7.93 -1.36
N LYS A 69 -32.37 -6.61 -1.19
CA LYS A 69 -33.51 -5.85 -1.74
C LYS A 69 -33.36 -5.60 -3.24
N ILE A 70 -32.14 -5.65 -3.77
CA ILE A 70 -31.88 -5.53 -5.21
C ILE A 70 -32.32 -6.83 -5.89
N ARG A 71 -33.24 -6.73 -6.85
CA ARG A 71 -33.84 -7.89 -7.53
C ARG A 71 -32.84 -8.63 -8.42
N ASP A 72 -32.09 -7.86 -9.20
CA ASP A 72 -31.11 -8.39 -10.15
C ASP A 72 -29.85 -8.90 -9.45
N ALA A 73 -29.44 -10.12 -9.79
CA ALA A 73 -28.33 -10.79 -9.12
C ALA A 73 -26.98 -10.15 -9.44
N GLU A 74 -26.78 -9.73 -10.69
CA GLU A 74 -25.55 -9.06 -11.12
C GLU A 74 -25.41 -7.71 -10.40
N SER A 75 -26.49 -6.95 -10.30
CA SER A 75 -26.55 -5.69 -9.57
C SER A 75 -26.28 -5.87 -8.06
N ARG A 76 -26.74 -6.97 -7.44
CA ARG A 76 -26.40 -7.30 -6.03
C ARG A 76 -24.90 -7.49 -5.84
N VAL A 77 -24.28 -8.27 -6.72
CA VAL A 77 -22.84 -8.56 -6.65
C VAL A 77 -22.03 -7.30 -6.97
N GLY A 78 -22.42 -6.54 -7.99
CA GLY A 78 -21.77 -5.27 -8.33
C GLY A 78 -21.82 -4.27 -7.18
N ARG A 79 -22.96 -4.19 -6.48
CA ARG A 79 -23.07 -3.33 -5.29
C ARG A 79 -22.17 -3.79 -4.15
N LEU A 80 -22.15 -5.09 -3.86
CA LEU A 80 -21.30 -5.65 -2.82
C LEU A 80 -19.80 -5.43 -3.12
N LEU A 81 -19.39 -5.57 -4.39
CA LEU A 81 -18.02 -5.31 -4.82
C LEU A 81 -17.66 -3.82 -4.65
N ALA A 82 -18.55 -2.91 -5.03
CA ALA A 82 -18.33 -1.48 -4.81
C ALA A 82 -18.16 -1.16 -3.30
N ASP A 83 -19.08 -1.64 -2.46
CA ASP A 83 -19.01 -1.40 -1.00
C ASP A 83 -17.73 -2.05 -0.39
N PHE A 84 -17.23 -3.15 -0.97
CA PHE A 84 -15.97 -3.79 -0.58
C PHE A 84 -14.75 -2.93 -0.93
N TYR A 85 -14.64 -2.43 -2.17
CA TYR A 85 -13.52 -1.58 -2.58
C TYR A 85 -13.52 -0.24 -1.84
N ASP A 86 -14.69 0.38 -1.63
CA ASP A 86 -14.83 1.63 -0.85
C ASP A 86 -14.27 1.46 0.57
N LYS A 87 -14.49 0.29 1.20
CA LYS A 87 -13.93 -0.02 2.51
C LYS A 87 -12.44 -0.28 2.48
N LEU A 88 -11.93 -0.96 1.45
CA LEU A 88 -10.49 -1.18 1.31
C LEU A 88 -9.74 0.15 1.19
N GLU A 89 -10.30 1.11 0.45
CA GLU A 89 -9.75 2.46 0.34
C GLU A 89 -9.76 3.20 1.69
N GLN A 90 -10.86 3.12 2.44
CA GLN A 90 -10.94 3.73 3.79
C GLN A 90 -9.94 3.15 4.79
N LEU A 91 -9.54 1.90 4.59
CA LEU A 91 -8.58 1.19 5.43
C LEU A 91 -7.13 1.29 4.90
N ASP A 92 -6.90 1.99 3.78
CA ASP A 92 -5.61 2.10 3.09
C ASP A 92 -5.01 0.75 2.66
N VAL A 93 -5.89 -0.22 2.33
CA VAL A 93 -5.53 -1.60 1.96
C VAL A 93 -6.13 -2.00 0.61
N ALA A 94 -6.25 -1.05 -0.32
CA ALA A 94 -6.76 -1.26 -1.67
C ALA A 94 -6.02 -2.37 -2.45
N HIS A 95 -4.77 -2.66 -2.06
CA HIS A 95 -3.93 -3.71 -2.62
C HIS A 95 -4.24 -5.13 -2.09
N LEU A 96 -5.11 -5.29 -1.08
CA LEU A 96 -5.48 -6.59 -0.50
C LEU A 96 -5.94 -7.62 -1.56
N PRO A 97 -6.76 -7.29 -2.58
CA PRO A 97 -7.18 -8.28 -3.57
C PRO A 97 -6.04 -8.86 -4.40
N GLU A 98 -4.98 -8.08 -4.62
CA GLU A 98 -3.80 -8.51 -5.36
C GLU A 98 -2.82 -9.29 -4.48
N GLN A 99 -2.60 -8.83 -3.25
CA GLN A 99 -1.67 -9.47 -2.30
C GLN A 99 -2.26 -10.74 -1.67
N GLU A 100 -3.53 -10.71 -1.26
CA GLU A 100 -4.23 -11.77 -0.54
C GLU A 100 -5.60 -12.09 -1.16
N PRO A 101 -5.63 -12.64 -2.39
CA PRO A 101 -6.88 -12.91 -3.11
C PRO A 101 -7.79 -13.90 -2.37
N LYS A 102 -7.22 -14.87 -1.66
CA LYS A 102 -7.99 -15.86 -0.87
C LYS A 102 -8.75 -15.19 0.28
N GLN A 103 -8.13 -14.24 0.96
CA GLN A 103 -8.78 -13.52 2.05
C GLN A 103 -9.90 -12.62 1.51
N SER A 104 -9.67 -11.96 0.37
CA SER A 104 -10.70 -11.15 -0.31
C SER A 104 -11.93 -11.98 -0.68
N VAL A 105 -11.74 -13.17 -1.23
CA VAL A 105 -12.85 -14.11 -1.52
C VAL A 105 -13.57 -14.54 -0.24
N LYS A 106 -12.82 -14.83 0.84
CA LYS A 106 -13.41 -15.22 2.13
C LYS A 106 -14.29 -14.11 2.71
N ILE A 107 -13.85 -12.86 2.63
CA ILE A 107 -14.62 -11.68 3.07
C ILE A 107 -15.90 -11.53 2.24
N LEU A 108 -15.78 -11.56 0.92
CA LEU A 108 -16.92 -11.42 0.02
C LEU A 108 -17.95 -12.55 0.21
N THR A 109 -17.48 -13.79 0.39
CA THR A 109 -18.36 -14.94 0.62
C THR A 109 -19.10 -14.84 1.95
N ALA A 110 -18.45 -14.30 3.00
CA ALA A 110 -19.08 -14.11 4.31
C ALA A 110 -20.14 -12.99 4.31
N ALA A 111 -20.14 -12.11 3.31
CA ALA A 111 -21.09 -11.02 3.17
C ALA A 111 -22.36 -11.41 2.39
N ILE A 112 -22.40 -12.60 1.77
CA ILE A 112 -23.58 -13.16 1.08
C ILE A 112 -24.54 -13.76 2.10
#